data_AF-A0A158BXB8-F1
#
_entry.id   AF-A0A158BXB8-F1
#
_cell.length_a   1.000
_cell.length_b   1.000
_cell.length_c   1.000
_cell.angle_alpha   90.00
_cell.angle_beta   90.00
_cell.angle_gamma   90.00
#
_symmetry.space_group_name_H-M   'P 1'
#
loop_
_entity.id
_entity.type
_entity.pdbx_description
1 polymer ?
#
loop_
_entity_poly.entity_id
_entity_poly.type
_entity_poly.pdbx_seq_one_letter_code
_entity_poly.pdbx_strand_id
1 'polypeptide(L)' 'MTPRTLNVLTALIGLATLALGVAWLIYTWIVHLEVPYFAIPLVLTVPVIVAVAFRNCWD' A
#
# COMPACT_ATOMS: atom_id res chain seq x y z
N MET A 1 0.09 22.92 4.31
CA MET A 1 1.16 22.28 3.52
C MET A 1 1.14 22.83 2.11
N THR A 2 2.27 22.88 1.40
CA THR A 2 2.22 23.21 -0.03
C THR A 2 1.64 22.02 -0.81
N PRO A 3 0.95 22.25 -1.95
CA PRO A 3 0.36 21.17 -2.76
C PRO A 3 1.38 20.10 -3.15
N ARG A 4 2.64 20.50 -3.39
CA ARG A 4 3.75 19.59 -3.72
C ARG A 4 4.10 18.67 -2.55
N THR A 5 4.21 19.21 -1.34
CA THR A 5 4.53 18.42 -0.14
C THR A 5 3.49 17.34 0.10
N LEU A 6 2.21 17.68 -0.05
CA LEU A 6 1.12 16.75 0.25
C LEU A 6 0.98 15.65 -0.83
N ASN A 7 1.27 15.97 -2.09
CA ASN A 7 1.35 14.97 -3.16
C ASN A 7 2.52 13.99 -2.96
N VAL A 8 3.70 14.48 -2.58
CA VAL A 8 4.85 13.62 -2.29
C VAL A 8 4.56 12.70 -1.12
N LEU A 9 3.98 13.23 -0.02
CA LEU A 9 3.60 12.41 1.13
C LEU A 9 2.55 11.36 0.77
N THR A 10 1.54 11.72 -0.02
CA THR A 10 0.52 10.79 -0.51
C THR A 10 1.15 9.63 -1.30
N ALA A 11 2.08 9.93 -2.21
CA ALA A 11 2.78 8.92 -2.97
C ALA A 11 3.66 8.01 -2.10
N LEU A 12 4.36 8.60 -1.11
CA LEU A 12 5.19 7.84 -0.16
C LEU A 12 4.35 6.90 0.70
N ILE A 13 3.19 7.34 1.18
CA ILE A 13 2.25 6.52 1.95
C ILE A 13 1.78 5.33 1.11
N GLY A 14 1.31 5.58 -0.12
CA GLY A 14 0.90 4.51 -1.04
C GLY A 14 2.03 3.51 -1.31
N LEU A 15 3.25 4.00 -1.57
CA LEU A 15 4.40 3.14 -1.82
C LEU A 15 4.78 2.31 -0.58
N ALA A 16 4.73 2.90 0.62
CA ALA A 16 5.00 2.19 1.87
C ALA A 16 3.96 1.08 2.12
N THR A 17 2.67 1.36 1.88
CA THR A 17 1.60 0.35 2.00
C THR A 17 1.79 -0.80 1.01
N LEU A 18 2.16 -0.50 -0.24
CA LEU A 18 2.46 -1.52 -1.24
C LEU A 18 3.66 -2.38 -0.82
N ALA A 19 4.74 -1.76 -0.35
CA ALA A 19 5.93 -2.47 0.10
C ALA A 19 5.62 -3.43 1.27
N LEU A 20 4.81 -3.00 2.24
CA LEU A 20 4.36 -3.85 3.34
C LEU A 20 3.51 -5.03 2.85
N GLY A 21 2.58 -4.78 1.93
CA GLY A 21 1.74 -5.84 1.35
C GLY A 21 2.55 -6.87 0.56
N VAL A 22 3.52 -6.42 -0.26
CA VAL A 22 4.42 -7.30 -1.01
C VAL A 22 5.35 -8.08 -0.06
N ALA A 23 5.91 -7.43 0.95
CA ALA A 23 6.74 -8.09 1.95
C ALA A 23 5.94 -9.19 2.69
N TRP A 24 4.68 -8.92 3.02
CA TRP A 24 3.79 -9.92 3.61
C TRP A 24 3.50 -11.09 2.68
N LEU A 25 3.25 -10.86 1.39
CA LEU A 25 3.05 -11.94 0.41
C LEU A 25 4.27 -12.86 0.32
N ILE A 26 5.48 -12.28 0.27
CA ILE A 26 6.74 -13.02 0.22
C ILE A 26 6.93 -13.82 1.52
N TYR A 27 6.70 -13.19 2.67
CA TYR A 27 6.80 -13.84 3.98
C TYR A 27 5.84 -15.03 4.11
N THR A 28 4.58 -14.85 3.72
CA THR A 28 3.56 -15.91 3.76
C THR A 28 3.94 -17.07 2.85
N TRP A 29 4.43 -16.78 1.65
CA TRP A 29 4.88 -17.82 0.73
C TRP A 29 6.04 -18.66 1.29
N ILE A 30 7.02 -18.02 1.94
CA ILE A 30 8.19 -18.71 2.48
C ILE A 30 7.90 -19.43 3.80
N VAL A 31 7.19 -18.77 4.73
CA VAL A 31 7.01 -19.27 6.10
C VAL A 31 5.80 -20.18 6.22
N HIS A 32 4.71 -19.87 5.52
CA HIS A 32 3.45 -20.62 5.62
C HIS A 32 3.30 -21.62 4.47
N LEU A 33 4.17 -21.58 3.44
CA LEU A 33 4.10 -22.44 2.25
C LEU A 33 2.74 -22.35 1.53
N GLU A 34 2.06 -21.22 1.69
CA GLU A 34 0.76 -20.92 1.11
C GLU A 34 0.91 -19.79 0.09
N VAL A 35 0.22 -19.91 -1.04
CA VAL A 35 0.09 -18.81 -1.98
C VAL A 35 -1.27 -18.14 -1.75
N PRO A 36 -1.31 -16.95 -1.12
CA PRO A 36 -2.58 -16.29 -0.81
C PRO A 36 -3.14 -15.60 -2.06
N TYR A 37 -3.63 -16.38 -3.03
CA TYR A 37 -4.09 -15.89 -4.35
C TYR A 37 -5.11 -14.75 -4.26
N PHE A 38 -6.03 -14.83 -3.30
CA PHE A 38 -7.06 -13.80 -3.08
C PHE A 38 -6.48 -12.48 -2.54
N ALA A 39 -5.36 -12.53 -1.82
CA ALA A 39 -4.71 -11.35 -1.27
C ALA A 39 -3.89 -10.58 -2.32
N ILE A 40 -3.57 -11.17 -3.47
CA ILE A 40 -2.77 -10.50 -4.50
C ILE A 40 -3.51 -9.28 -5.06
N PRO A 41 -4.77 -9.36 -5.54
CA PRO A 41 -5.54 -8.18 -5.93
C PRO A 41 -5.70 -7.16 -4.79
N LEU A 42 -5.88 -7.64 -3.56
CA LEU A 42 -6.01 -6.79 -2.37
C LEU A 42 -4.74 -5.95 -2.15
N VAL A 43 -3.56 -6.58 -2.16
CA VAL A 43 -2.26 -5.91 -1.98
C VAL A 43 -1.98 -4.87 -3.08
N LEU A 44 -2.50 -5.08 -4.28
CA LEU A 44 -2.35 -4.12 -5.38
C LEU A 44 -3.34 -2.94 -5.30
N THR A 45 -4.50 -3.11 -4.66
CA THR A 45 -5.57 -2.10 -4.62
C THR A 45 -5.56 -1.26 -3.34
N VAL A 46 -5.26 -1.87 -2.20
CA VAL A 46 -5.18 -1.20 -0.88
C VAL A 46 -4.25 0.04 -0.89
N PRO A 47 -3.06 0.03 -1.53
CA PRO A 47 -2.19 1.19 -1.60
C PRO A 47 -2.87 2.44 -2.20
N VAL A 48 -3.71 2.25 -3.22
CA VAL A 48 -4.43 3.34 -3.88
C VAL A 48 -5.49 3.90 -2.94
N ILE A 49 -6.23 3.03 -2.25
CA ILE A 49 -7.26 3.42 -1.28
C ILE A 49 -6.63 4.22 -0.14
N VAL A 50 -5.52 3.74 0.42
CA VAL A 50 -4.80 4.42 1.52
C VAL A 50 -4.24 5.76 1.05
N ALA A 51 -3.66 5.83 -0.15
CA ALA A 51 -3.18 7.09 -0.71
C ALA A 51 -4.32 8.11 -0.90
N VAL A 52 -5.45 7.69 -1.46
CA VAL A 52 -6.62 8.57 -1.65
C VAL A 52 -7.21 9.00 -0.30
N ALA A 53 -7.33 8.10 0.66
CA ALA A 53 -7.79 8.43 2.01
C ALA A 53 -6.87 9.45 2.69
N PHE A 54 -5.55 9.26 2.62
CA PHE A 54 -4.57 10.20 3.12
C PHE A 54 -4.63 11.54 2.39
N ARG A 55 -4.87 11.57 1.08
CA ARG A 55 -5.07 12.83 0.37
C ARG A 55 -6.29 13.58 0.89
N ASN A 56 -7.43 12.90 1.01
CA ASN A 56 -8.71 13.50 1.41
C ASN A 56 -8.75 13.99 2.87
N CYS A 57 -8.01 13.35 3.79
CA CYS A 57 -7.97 13.78 5.18
C CYS A 57 -7.17 15.09 5.39
N TRP A 58 -6.38 15.51 4.40
CA TRP A 58 -5.57 16.73 4.43
C TRP A 58 -5.84 17.66 3.23
N ASP A 59 -6.86 17.37 2.42
CA ASP A 59 -7.37 18.24 1.35
C ASP A 59 -8.22 19.37 1.94
#